data_AF-A0A8B8ZLN0-F1
#
_entry.id   AF-A0A8B8ZLN0-F1
#
_cell.length_a   1.000
_cell.length_b   1.000
_cell.length_c   1.000
_cell.angle_alpha   90.00
_cell.angle_beta   90.00
_cell.angle_gamma   90.00
#
_symmetry.space_group_name_H-M   'P 1'
#
loop_
_entity.id
_entity.type
_entity.pdbx_description
1 polymer ?
#
loop_
_entity_poly.entity_id
_entity_poly.type
_entity_poly.pdbx_seq_one_letter_code
_entity_poly.pdbx_strand_id
1 'polypeptide(L)'
;MIDDTLTPLTHCLSHQILPPLYFQVLDAYEDEYGGIIIESERLPWNANVFASALRASLSQWKVETPVHERFLKLDKKTADLVGNEKLKASASVRHLVLPCTRQARVQLIPDIIHCYSRGGRTIIFTETKESASELAGSLPGSRALHGDIVQAQREVILAGFRSGRFLVLVATNVAARGLDIQDVQLIIQCEPPRDVEAYIHRSGRTGRAGNTGVAILLYEPRYSYSISRLERESGVKFEHISPPQPADVAESAGSDAAKAISNISDSVIPVFQSQAEQLLSSSGLSAVDLLAKALAKAAGYTDIKQRSLLSSIENYVTLLLQAGKTIDSPAFAFSILRRVLPNENIGGVKGLSLTADGVGAVFDVPADDVNAFVEVMLNVPFRNYPVCVLIVP
;
A
#
# COMPACT_ATOMS: atom_id res chain seq x y z
N MET A 1 -24.04 -60.32 -2.53
CA MET A 1 -22.88 -60.87 -1.82
C MET A 1 -22.27 -59.75 -1.02
N ILE A 2 -22.61 -59.71 0.27
CA ILE A 2 -21.93 -59.11 1.43
C ILE A 2 -23.05 -59.14 2.47
N ASP A 3 -23.06 -60.15 3.32
CA ASP A 3 -23.15 -59.92 4.76
C ASP A 3 -22.70 -61.15 5.55
N ASP A 4 -22.35 -60.87 6.81
CA ASP A 4 -22.55 -61.72 7.98
C ASP A 4 -21.56 -62.86 8.30
N THR A 5 -20.70 -62.64 9.30
CA THR A 5 -20.88 -63.12 10.70
C THR A 5 -19.60 -63.57 11.45
N LEU A 6 -19.44 -63.00 12.65
CA LEU A 6 -19.02 -63.62 13.91
C LEU A 6 -17.57 -64.16 14.08
N THR A 7 -16.79 -63.40 14.87
CA THR A 7 -15.95 -63.93 15.97
C THR A 7 -16.67 -65.01 16.80
N PRO A 8 -16.01 -65.97 17.50
CA PRO A 8 -14.98 -65.58 18.49
C PRO A 8 -13.95 -66.63 18.98
N LEU A 9 -13.12 -66.15 19.93
CA LEU A 9 -12.52 -66.84 21.09
C LEU A 9 -11.11 -67.49 20.97
N THR A 10 -10.16 -66.78 21.61
CA THR A 10 -9.18 -67.27 22.62
C THR A 10 -8.09 -68.25 22.17
N HIS A 11 -6.81 -68.12 22.53
CA HIS A 11 -6.26 -67.78 23.84
C HIS A 11 -4.75 -67.43 23.72
N CYS A 12 -4.32 -66.43 24.50
CA CYS A 12 -2.99 -66.09 25.03
C CYS A 12 -1.69 -66.47 24.28
N LEU A 13 -0.85 -65.45 24.02
CA LEU A 13 0.53 -65.37 24.54
C LEU A 13 1.07 -63.92 24.48
N SER A 14 1.43 -63.40 25.67
CA SER A 14 2.30 -62.25 25.99
C SER A 14 2.22 -60.95 25.16
N HIS A 15 1.62 -59.92 25.74
CA HIS A 15 1.79 -58.51 25.34
C HIS A 15 3.26 -58.05 25.53
N GLN A 16 3.99 -57.86 24.43
CA GLN A 16 5.01 -56.80 24.35
C GLN A 16 4.33 -55.58 23.71
N ILE A 17 3.97 -54.60 24.54
CA ILE A 17 3.50 -53.31 24.07
C ILE A 17 4.73 -52.52 23.60
N LEU A 18 4.91 -52.37 22.29
CA LEU A 18 5.81 -51.35 21.75
C LEU A 18 5.26 -49.97 22.14
N PRO A 19 6.10 -49.05 22.66
CA PRO A 19 5.62 -47.73 23.03
C PRO A 19 5.18 -46.93 21.80
N PRO A 20 4.17 -46.03 21.91
CA PRO A 20 3.75 -45.18 20.80
C PRO A 20 4.89 -44.26 20.35
N LEU A 21 5.08 -44.16 19.02
CA LEU A 21 5.98 -43.18 18.40
C LEU A 21 5.35 -41.79 18.50
N TYR A 22 6.05 -40.87 19.16
CA TYR A 22 5.65 -39.46 19.25
C TYR A 22 6.47 -38.63 18.25
N PHE A 23 5.79 -37.88 17.39
CA PHE A 23 6.40 -36.86 16.52
C PHE A 23 6.24 -35.49 17.18
N GLN A 24 7.32 -34.71 17.26
CA GLN A 24 7.29 -33.35 17.78
C GLN A 24 7.81 -32.39 16.71
N VAL A 25 6.98 -31.42 16.33
CA VAL A 25 7.40 -30.30 15.50
C VAL A 25 7.80 -29.18 16.45
N LEU A 26 9.05 -28.72 16.35
CA LEU A 26 9.54 -27.58 17.10
C LEU A 26 9.56 -26.38 16.17
N ASP A 27 8.62 -25.48 16.35
CA ASP A 27 8.67 -24.17 15.70
C ASP A 27 9.54 -23.23 16.51
N ALA A 28 10.59 -22.69 15.88
CA ALA A 28 11.52 -21.78 16.50
C ALA A 28 11.50 -20.45 15.73
N TYR A 29 11.23 -19.36 16.45
CA TYR A 29 11.21 -18.01 15.89
C TYR A 29 12.25 -17.13 16.59
N GLU A 30 12.85 -16.20 15.83
CA GLU A 30 13.80 -15.21 16.34
C GLU A 30 13.02 -13.99 16.85
N ASP A 31 13.25 -13.59 18.09
CA ASP A 31 12.63 -12.43 18.73
C ASP A 31 13.31 -11.11 18.32
N GLU A 32 12.72 -9.99 18.73
CA GLU A 32 13.17 -8.64 18.39
C GLU A 32 14.59 -8.28 18.91
N TYR A 33 15.19 -9.12 19.76
CA TYR A 33 16.54 -8.97 20.31
C TYR A 33 17.52 -10.03 19.79
N GLY A 34 17.11 -10.88 18.84
CA GLY A 34 17.92 -11.98 18.31
C GLY A 34 18.02 -13.19 19.25
N GLY A 35 17.11 -13.29 20.22
CA GLY A 35 16.85 -14.48 21.02
C GLY A 35 15.95 -15.47 20.28
N ILE A 36 16.06 -16.76 20.60
CA ILE A 36 15.22 -17.80 19.99
C ILE A 36 14.14 -18.21 20.98
N ILE A 37 12.89 -18.03 20.58
CA ILE A 37 11.71 -18.51 21.31
C ILE A 37 11.31 -19.86 20.71
N ILE A 38 11.14 -20.86 21.56
CA ILE A 38 10.69 -22.20 21.19
C ILE A 38 9.35 -22.44 21.86
N GLU A 39 8.30 -22.62 21.07
CA GLU A 39 7.05 -23.17 21.59
C GLU A 39 7.15 -24.70 21.60
N SER A 40 7.02 -25.30 22.79
CA SER A 40 6.88 -26.75 22.93
C SER A 40 5.74 -27.07 23.87
N GLU A 41 4.79 -27.89 23.44
CA GLU A 41 3.89 -28.56 24.38
C GLU A 41 4.70 -29.57 25.21
N ARG A 42 4.62 -29.47 26.55
CA ARG A 42 5.37 -30.32 27.48
C ARG A 42 4.98 -31.79 27.30
N LEU A 43 5.95 -32.62 26.95
CA LEU A 43 5.84 -34.08 27.03
C LEU A 43 6.69 -34.65 28.18
N PRO A 44 6.29 -35.78 28.77
CA PRO A 44 7.02 -36.45 29.85
C PRO A 44 8.36 -37.01 29.36
N TRP A 45 9.35 -37.04 30.27
CA TRP A 45 10.79 -37.19 30.03
C TRP A 45 11.29 -38.47 29.32
N ASN A 46 10.41 -39.37 28.90
CA ASN A 46 10.77 -40.75 28.50
C ASN A 46 10.20 -41.20 27.13
N ALA A 47 9.94 -40.28 26.19
CA ALA A 47 9.43 -40.64 24.86
C ALA A 47 10.55 -40.70 23.79
N ASN A 48 10.50 -41.71 22.91
CA ASN A 48 11.28 -41.73 21.66
C ASN A 48 10.67 -40.71 20.69
N VAL A 49 11.21 -39.48 20.68
CA VAL A 49 10.68 -38.37 19.88
C VAL A 49 11.47 -38.23 18.57
N PHE A 50 10.75 -38.14 17.45
CA PHE A 50 11.30 -37.67 16.18
C PHE A 50 11.01 -36.16 16.08
N ALA A 51 12.06 -35.34 16.07
CA ALA A 51 11.95 -33.88 16.11
C ALA A 51 12.28 -33.27 14.74
N SER A 52 11.38 -32.45 14.20
CA SER A 52 11.63 -31.62 13.03
C SER A 52 11.54 -30.14 13.41
N ALA A 53 12.56 -29.35 13.06
CA ALA A 53 12.56 -27.91 13.28
C ALA A 53 12.45 -27.17 11.93
N LEU A 54 11.48 -26.27 11.81
CA LEU A 54 11.28 -25.40 10.66
C LEU A 54 11.73 -23.98 11.04
N ARG A 55 12.65 -23.39 10.27
CA ARG A 55 13.14 -22.02 10.46
C ARG A 55 13.02 -21.24 9.15
N ALA A 56 12.45 -20.04 9.20
CA ALA A 56 12.16 -19.23 8.02
C ALA A 56 13.36 -18.41 7.50
N SER A 57 14.33 -18.06 8.35
CA SER A 57 15.55 -17.36 7.95
C SER A 57 16.79 -17.88 8.68
N LEU A 58 17.84 -18.18 7.92
CA LEU A 58 19.16 -18.51 8.44
C LEU A 58 20.08 -17.32 8.13
N SER A 59 20.43 -16.53 9.15
CA SER A 59 21.60 -15.67 9.04
C SER A 59 22.86 -16.54 9.13
N GLN A 60 23.86 -16.28 8.28
CA GLN A 60 25.09 -17.09 8.15
C GLN A 60 25.89 -17.29 9.46
N TRP A 61 25.57 -16.55 10.53
CA TRP A 61 26.32 -16.55 11.77
C TRP A 61 25.74 -17.34 12.94
N LYS A 62 24.62 -18.07 12.79
CA LYS A 62 24.06 -18.84 13.91
C LYS A 62 23.47 -20.19 13.48
N VAL A 63 24.28 -21.03 12.83
CA VAL A 63 24.03 -22.48 12.75
C VAL A 63 24.39 -23.18 14.08
N GLU A 64 25.11 -22.50 14.97
CA GLU A 64 25.51 -22.96 16.30
C GLU A 64 24.60 -22.40 17.40
N THR A 65 23.29 -22.60 17.30
CA THR A 65 22.41 -22.34 18.45
C THR A 65 22.36 -23.56 19.38
N PRO A 66 22.54 -23.39 20.72
CA PRO A 66 22.62 -24.49 21.69
C PRO A 66 21.43 -25.46 21.69
N VAL A 67 20.30 -25.03 21.11
CA VAL A 67 19.06 -25.81 20.97
C VAL A 67 19.27 -27.04 20.09
N HIS A 68 20.03 -26.89 18.99
CA HIS A 68 20.25 -27.97 18.03
C HIS A 68 21.15 -29.07 18.59
N GLU A 69 22.02 -28.76 19.53
CA GLU A 69 22.88 -29.74 20.21
C GLU A 69 22.13 -30.48 21.33
N ARG A 70 21.15 -29.83 21.95
CA ARG A 70 20.48 -30.32 23.15
C ARG A 70 19.22 -31.14 22.86
N PHE A 71 18.53 -30.90 21.73
CA PHE A 71 17.22 -31.49 21.43
C PHE A 71 17.13 -32.24 20.10
N LEU A 72 18.11 -32.11 19.19
CA LEU A 72 18.14 -32.87 17.93
C LEU A 72 19.20 -33.96 18.00
N LYS A 73 18.93 -35.09 17.34
CA LYS A 73 19.90 -36.18 17.23
C LYS A 73 21.11 -35.76 16.39
N LEU A 74 22.27 -36.38 16.69
CA LEU A 74 23.53 -36.15 15.98
C LEU A 74 23.45 -36.48 14.48
N ASP A 75 22.57 -37.38 14.07
CA ASP A 75 22.35 -37.80 12.68
C ASP A 75 21.30 -36.95 11.93
N LYS A 76 21.01 -35.74 12.41
CA LYS A 76 20.06 -34.82 11.77
C LYS A 76 20.40 -34.59 10.30
N LYS A 77 19.37 -34.63 9.45
CA LYS A 77 19.48 -34.22 8.05
C LYS A 77 19.02 -32.78 7.93
N THR A 78 19.91 -31.89 7.51
CA THR A 78 19.57 -30.49 7.20
C THR A 78 19.24 -30.38 5.72
N ALA A 79 18.05 -29.87 5.41
CA ALA A 79 17.67 -29.50 4.06
C ALA A 79 17.55 -27.97 4.00
N ASP A 80 18.54 -27.33 3.36
CA ASP A 80 18.46 -25.92 3.00
C ASP A 80 17.77 -25.80 1.64
N LEU A 81 16.53 -25.31 1.64
CA LEU A 81 15.70 -25.17 0.43
C LEU A 81 15.83 -23.79 -0.22
N VAL A 82 16.51 -22.83 0.43
CA VAL A 82 16.59 -21.43 -0.01
C VAL A 82 18.00 -21.10 -0.49
N GLY A 83 19.02 -21.79 0.03
CA GLY A 83 20.41 -21.49 -0.28
C GLY A 83 20.81 -20.10 0.20
N ASN A 84 22.00 -19.65 -0.20
CA ASN A 84 22.55 -18.34 0.15
C ASN A 84 21.91 -17.16 -0.62
N GLU A 85 20.79 -17.40 -1.31
CA GLU A 85 20.09 -16.36 -2.04
C GLU A 85 19.29 -15.51 -1.07
N LYS A 86 19.68 -14.24 -0.93
CA LYS A 86 18.85 -13.23 -0.24
C LYS A 86 17.43 -13.30 -0.80
N LEU A 87 16.41 -13.30 0.08
CA LEU A 87 15.02 -13.14 -0.32
C LEU A 87 14.92 -11.99 -1.35
N LYS A 88 14.48 -12.31 -2.57
CA LYS A 88 14.28 -11.35 -3.66
C LYS A 88 12.79 -11.18 -3.92
N ALA A 89 12.37 -9.96 -4.23
CA ALA A 89 11.02 -9.73 -4.71
C ALA A 89 10.80 -10.37 -6.09
N SER A 90 9.54 -10.65 -6.42
CA SER A 90 9.18 -11.25 -7.71
C SER A 90 9.41 -10.26 -8.85
N ALA A 91 10.04 -10.71 -9.94
CA ALA A 91 10.28 -9.89 -11.14
C ALA A 91 8.99 -9.46 -11.87
N SER A 92 7.87 -10.15 -11.61
CA SER A 92 6.54 -9.83 -12.18
C SER A 92 5.84 -8.65 -11.49
N VAL A 93 6.45 -8.08 -10.45
CA VAL A 93 5.88 -6.97 -9.68
C VAL A 93 6.60 -5.67 -10.05
N ARG A 94 5.85 -4.66 -10.46
CA ARG A 94 6.35 -3.29 -10.60
C ARG A 94 6.30 -2.61 -9.23
N HIS A 95 7.46 -2.14 -8.76
CA HIS A 95 7.64 -1.57 -7.43
C HIS A 95 7.74 -0.04 -7.49
N LEU A 96 6.77 0.65 -6.90
CA LEU A 96 6.65 2.11 -6.92
C LEU A 96 6.80 2.67 -5.51
N VAL A 97 7.34 3.88 -5.39
CA VAL A 97 7.37 4.65 -4.14
C VAL A 97 6.76 6.02 -4.37
N LEU A 98 5.97 6.48 -3.40
CA LEU A 98 5.25 7.74 -3.47
C LEU A 98 5.33 8.48 -2.13
N PRO A 99 5.81 9.74 -2.11
CA PRO A 99 5.82 10.55 -0.89
C PRO A 99 4.39 10.99 -0.50
N CYS A 100 3.90 10.53 0.65
CA CYS A 100 2.55 10.79 1.11
C CYS A 100 2.50 10.93 2.63
N THR A 101 1.93 12.05 3.10
CA THR A 101 1.66 12.26 4.52
C THR A 101 0.49 11.41 4.99
N ARG A 102 0.42 11.06 6.28
CA ARG A 102 -0.70 10.28 6.83
C ARG A 102 -2.06 10.91 6.56
N GLN A 103 -2.14 12.24 6.63
CA GLN A 103 -3.37 13.01 6.40
C GLN A 103 -3.83 12.94 4.93
N ALA A 104 -2.90 12.93 3.98
CA ALA A 104 -3.21 12.86 2.56
C ALA A 104 -3.68 11.46 2.10
N ARG A 105 -3.37 10.39 2.84
CA ARG A 105 -3.68 9.00 2.43
C ARG A 105 -5.14 8.76 2.09
N VAL A 106 -6.06 9.31 2.90
CA VAL A 106 -7.50 9.10 2.71
C VAL A 106 -7.97 9.63 1.36
N GLN A 107 -7.38 10.73 0.88
CA GLN A 107 -7.72 11.35 -0.40
C GLN A 107 -6.93 10.75 -1.57
N LEU A 108 -5.68 10.36 -1.33
CA LEU A 108 -4.79 9.87 -2.38
C LEU A 108 -5.03 8.40 -2.76
N ILE A 109 -5.36 7.55 -1.79
CA ILE A 109 -5.52 6.11 -2.02
C ILE A 109 -6.62 5.79 -3.03
N PRO A 110 -7.80 6.42 -3.03
CA PRO A 110 -8.82 6.21 -4.06
C PRO A 110 -8.28 6.44 -5.48
N ASP A 111 -7.52 7.52 -5.69
CA ASP A 111 -6.95 7.85 -6.99
C ASP A 111 -5.87 6.85 -7.40
N ILE A 112 -5.05 6.42 -6.45
CA ILE A 112 -4.08 5.34 -6.69
C ILE A 112 -4.80 4.06 -7.11
N ILE A 113 -5.90 3.68 -6.44
CA ILE A 113 -6.69 2.50 -6.80
C ILE A 113 -7.25 2.65 -8.20
N HIS A 114 -7.80 3.81 -8.56
CA HIS A 114 -8.34 4.07 -9.89
C HIS A 114 -7.26 3.90 -10.97
N CYS A 115 -6.11 4.54 -10.82
CA CYS A 115 -5.04 4.51 -11.83
C CYS A 115 -4.34 3.15 -11.95
N TYR A 116 -4.11 2.45 -10.84
CA TYR A 116 -3.22 1.29 -10.82
C TYR A 116 -3.93 -0.06 -10.64
N SER A 117 -5.13 -0.10 -10.06
CA SER A 117 -5.84 -1.37 -9.84
C SER A 117 -6.53 -1.87 -11.10
N ARG A 118 -6.89 -0.99 -12.05
CA ARG A 118 -7.60 -1.36 -13.30
C ARG A 118 -8.87 -2.19 -13.05
N GLY A 119 -9.62 -1.87 -11.99
CA GLY A 119 -10.80 -2.62 -11.55
C GLY A 119 -10.51 -3.96 -10.85
N GLY A 120 -9.24 -4.28 -10.59
CA GLY A 120 -8.81 -5.46 -9.85
C GLY A 120 -8.92 -5.32 -8.33
N ARG A 121 -8.56 -6.40 -7.63
CA ARG A 121 -8.48 -6.43 -6.17
C ARG A 121 -7.24 -5.68 -5.67
N THR A 122 -7.41 -4.94 -4.59
CA THR A 122 -6.37 -4.17 -3.89
C THR A 122 -6.26 -4.61 -2.45
N ILE A 123 -5.02 -4.82 -1.97
CA ILE A 123 -4.73 -4.95 -0.53
C ILE A 123 -3.93 -3.75 -0.06
N ILE A 124 -4.41 -3.10 0.99
CA ILE A 124 -3.75 -1.98 1.65
C ILE A 124 -3.19 -2.47 2.99
N PHE A 125 -1.88 -2.35 3.18
CA PHE A 125 -1.19 -2.74 4.40
C PHE A 125 -0.99 -1.55 5.34
N THR A 126 -1.39 -1.73 6.59
CA THR A 126 -1.12 -0.80 7.70
C THR A 126 -0.39 -1.52 8.84
N GLU A 127 0.34 -0.77 9.66
CA GLU A 127 1.06 -1.35 10.80
C GLU A 127 0.13 -1.68 11.98
N THR A 128 -0.81 -0.78 12.30
CA THR A 128 -1.70 -0.92 13.45
C THR A 128 -3.13 -1.30 13.05
N LYS A 129 -3.86 -1.91 13.99
CA LYS A 129 -5.27 -2.30 13.82
C LYS A 129 -6.19 -1.08 13.81
N GLU A 130 -5.83 -0.04 14.56
CA GLU A 130 -6.54 1.23 14.61
C GLU A 130 -6.49 1.90 13.25
N SER A 131 -5.29 2.02 12.66
CA SER A 131 -5.14 2.58 11.31
C SER A 131 -5.83 1.74 10.24
N ALA A 132 -5.89 0.41 10.39
CA ALA A 132 -6.64 -0.44 9.47
C ALA A 132 -8.14 -0.11 9.51
N SER A 133 -8.71 0.01 10.71
CA SER A 133 -10.13 0.32 10.93
C SER A 133 -10.49 1.75 10.51
N GLU A 134 -9.67 2.74 10.88
CA GLU A 134 -9.88 4.14 10.51
C GLU A 134 -9.84 4.33 8.99
N LEU A 135 -8.85 3.74 8.34
CA LEU A 135 -8.71 3.84 6.89
C LEU A 135 -9.85 3.11 6.18
N ALA A 136 -10.23 1.92 6.65
CA ALA A 136 -11.35 1.18 6.05
C ALA A 136 -12.70 1.90 6.25
N GLY A 137 -12.89 2.58 7.39
CA GLY A 137 -14.07 3.40 7.65
C GLY A 137 -14.15 4.64 6.76
N SER A 138 -12.99 5.18 6.36
CA SER A 138 -12.90 6.37 5.50
C SER A 138 -12.95 6.03 4.01
N LEU A 139 -12.52 4.83 3.62
CA LEU A 139 -12.53 4.37 2.22
C LEU A 139 -13.83 3.63 1.88
N PRO A 140 -14.68 4.18 1.00
CA PRO A 140 -15.97 3.56 0.68
C PRO A 140 -15.79 2.18 0.04
N GLY A 141 -16.63 1.23 0.46
CA GLY A 141 -16.60 -0.14 -0.07
C GLY A 141 -15.42 -0.99 0.40
N SER A 142 -14.55 -0.48 1.27
CA SER A 142 -13.43 -1.26 1.82
C SER A 142 -13.81 -2.00 3.11
N ARG A 143 -12.98 -2.98 3.50
CA ARG A 143 -13.12 -3.74 4.76
C ARG A 143 -11.78 -3.89 5.45
N ALA A 144 -11.76 -3.76 6.77
CA ALA A 144 -10.57 -3.97 7.60
C ALA A 144 -10.37 -5.46 7.96
N LEU A 145 -9.13 -5.87 8.11
CA LEU A 145 -8.72 -7.21 8.53
C LEU A 145 -7.52 -7.10 9.50
N HIS A 146 -7.79 -7.28 10.79
CA HIS A 146 -6.79 -7.20 11.86
C HIS A 146 -7.09 -8.24 12.96
N GLY A 147 -6.21 -8.31 13.98
CA GLY A 147 -6.28 -9.32 15.05
C GLY A 147 -7.56 -9.30 15.88
N ASP A 148 -8.15 -8.12 16.12
CA ASP A 148 -9.39 -8.02 16.89
C ASP A 148 -10.66 -8.45 16.11
N ILE A 149 -10.55 -8.79 14.82
CA ILE A 149 -11.68 -9.31 14.05
C ILE A 149 -11.92 -10.77 14.46
N VAL A 150 -13.14 -11.05 14.94
CA VAL A 150 -13.55 -12.41 15.32
C VAL A 150 -13.45 -13.35 14.12
N GLN A 151 -12.99 -14.59 14.35
CA GLN A 151 -12.73 -15.58 13.30
C GLN A 151 -13.90 -15.77 12.32
N ALA A 152 -15.15 -15.83 12.79
CA ALA A 152 -16.33 -15.94 11.93
C ALA A 152 -16.48 -14.74 10.97
N GLN A 153 -16.22 -13.52 11.46
CA GLN A 153 -16.24 -12.32 10.62
C GLN A 153 -15.06 -12.29 9.66
N ARG A 154 -13.88 -12.76 10.10
CA ARG A 154 -12.67 -12.89 9.28
C ARG A 154 -12.94 -13.74 8.04
N GLU A 155 -13.61 -14.88 8.20
CA GLU A 155 -13.98 -15.77 7.10
C GLU A 155 -14.97 -15.11 6.12
N VAL A 156 -15.98 -14.40 6.62
CA VAL A 156 -16.96 -13.67 5.79
C VAL A 156 -16.29 -12.56 4.98
N ILE A 157 -15.38 -11.80 5.58
CA ILE A 157 -14.62 -10.73 4.92
C ILE A 157 -13.75 -11.33 3.81
N LEU A 158 -12.98 -12.38 4.12
CA LEU A 158 -12.11 -13.04 3.15
C LEU A 158 -12.89 -13.67 2.00
N ALA A 159 -14.02 -14.33 2.27
CA ALA A 159 -14.89 -14.87 1.24
C ALA A 159 -15.48 -13.75 0.35
N GLY A 160 -15.87 -12.63 0.95
CA GLY A 160 -16.32 -11.44 0.21
C GLY A 160 -15.24 -10.85 -0.69
N PHE A 161 -14.00 -10.80 -0.21
CA PHE A 161 -12.88 -10.31 -0.99
C PHE A 161 -12.55 -11.24 -2.16
N ARG A 162 -12.48 -12.55 -1.92
CA ARG A 162 -12.21 -13.56 -2.97
C ARG A 162 -13.29 -13.57 -4.05
N SER A 163 -14.55 -13.48 -3.65
CA SER A 163 -15.70 -13.42 -4.59
C SER A 163 -15.83 -12.08 -5.32
N GLY A 164 -15.06 -11.05 -4.96
CA GLY A 164 -15.16 -9.73 -5.56
C GLY A 164 -16.37 -8.91 -5.09
N ARG A 165 -17.05 -9.31 -4.01
CA ARG A 165 -18.13 -8.51 -3.39
C ARG A 165 -17.65 -7.12 -2.99
N PHE A 166 -16.38 -7.02 -2.63
CA PHE A 166 -15.66 -5.76 -2.51
C PHE A 166 -14.23 -5.97 -3.00
N LEU A 167 -13.63 -4.89 -3.51
CA LEU A 167 -12.34 -4.95 -4.19
C LEU A 167 -11.17 -4.42 -3.34
N VAL A 168 -11.44 -3.82 -2.17
CA VAL A 168 -10.41 -3.18 -1.33
C VAL A 168 -10.40 -3.79 0.07
N LEU A 169 -9.27 -4.39 0.44
CA LEU A 169 -9.04 -4.96 1.76
C LEU A 169 -7.93 -4.18 2.48
N VAL A 170 -8.21 -3.64 3.66
CA VAL A 170 -7.21 -2.97 4.51
C VAL A 170 -6.77 -3.96 5.60
N ALA A 171 -5.49 -4.30 5.69
CA ALA A 171 -5.02 -5.36 6.56
C ALA A 171 -3.74 -5.03 7.32
N THR A 172 -3.57 -5.63 8.50
CA THR A 172 -2.30 -5.62 9.22
C THR A 172 -1.41 -6.79 8.84
N ASN A 173 -0.11 -6.68 9.15
CA ASN A 173 0.90 -7.71 8.87
C ASN A 173 0.51 -9.10 9.37
N VAL A 174 0.10 -9.19 10.63
CA VAL A 174 -0.27 -10.45 11.27
C VAL A 174 -1.51 -11.04 10.61
N ALA A 175 -2.50 -10.20 10.34
CA ALA A 175 -3.76 -10.65 9.77
C ALA A 175 -3.65 -11.08 8.30
N ALA A 176 -2.60 -10.66 7.59
CA ALA A 176 -2.40 -10.99 6.18
C ALA A 176 -1.49 -12.21 5.92
N ARG A 177 -0.77 -12.69 6.94
CA ARG A 177 0.00 -13.94 6.84
C ARG A 177 -0.96 -15.12 6.68
N GLY A 178 -0.58 -16.10 5.85
CA GLY A 178 -1.40 -17.28 5.57
C GLY A 178 -2.65 -17.02 4.69
N LEU A 179 -2.84 -15.81 4.17
CA LEU A 179 -3.90 -15.54 3.21
C LEU A 179 -3.53 -16.10 1.83
N ASP A 180 -4.14 -17.23 1.45
CA ASP A 180 -4.23 -17.63 0.05
C ASP A 180 -5.32 -16.77 -0.62
N ILE A 181 -4.88 -15.63 -1.14
CA ILE A 181 -5.68 -14.75 -1.98
C ILE A 181 -4.92 -14.66 -3.29
N GLN A 182 -5.49 -15.27 -4.31
CA GLN A 182 -4.99 -15.20 -5.68
C GLN A 182 -5.47 -13.91 -6.35
N ASP A 183 -4.75 -13.48 -7.38
CA ASP A 183 -5.16 -12.40 -8.29
C ASP A 183 -5.47 -11.06 -7.61
N VAL A 184 -4.53 -10.59 -6.78
CA VAL A 184 -4.51 -9.20 -6.31
C VAL A 184 -3.72 -8.38 -7.34
N GLN A 185 -4.31 -7.31 -7.85
CA GLN A 185 -3.71 -6.49 -8.90
C GLN A 185 -2.80 -5.40 -8.33
N LEU A 186 -3.17 -4.87 -7.15
CA LEU A 186 -2.51 -3.75 -6.52
C LEU A 186 -2.25 -4.02 -5.03
N ILE A 187 -1.02 -3.78 -4.61
CA ILE A 187 -0.63 -3.73 -3.20
C ILE A 187 -0.27 -2.30 -2.86
N ILE A 188 -0.86 -1.76 -1.80
CA ILE A 188 -0.49 -0.45 -1.25
C ILE A 188 0.06 -0.69 0.15
N GLN A 189 1.28 -0.23 0.43
CA GLN A 189 1.85 -0.24 1.77
C GLN A 189 1.83 1.19 2.29
N CYS A 190 1.01 1.47 3.32
CA CYS A 190 0.83 2.85 3.79
C CYS A 190 2.08 3.42 4.47
N GLU A 191 2.97 2.55 4.95
CA GLU A 191 4.20 2.91 5.66
C GLU A 191 5.31 1.91 5.29
N PRO A 192 6.59 2.35 5.29
CA PRO A 192 7.72 1.46 5.10
C PRO A 192 7.73 0.35 6.16
N PRO A 193 7.82 -0.93 5.77
CA PRO A 193 7.95 -2.02 6.74
C PRO A 193 9.24 -1.89 7.54
N ARG A 194 9.24 -2.43 8.76
CA ARG A 194 10.41 -2.45 9.64
C ARG A 194 11.54 -3.31 9.08
N ASP A 195 11.19 -4.37 8.37
CA ASP A 195 12.12 -5.33 7.78
C ASP A 195 11.82 -5.56 6.29
N VAL A 196 12.84 -6.03 5.58
CA VAL A 196 12.79 -6.32 4.14
C VAL A 196 11.92 -7.52 3.83
N GLU A 197 11.90 -8.51 4.72
CA GLU A 197 11.12 -9.73 4.56
C GLU A 197 9.62 -9.42 4.50
N ALA A 198 9.12 -8.52 5.36
CA ALA A 198 7.75 -8.05 5.31
C ALA A 198 7.44 -7.35 3.99
N TYR A 199 8.35 -6.52 3.47
CA TYR A 199 8.15 -5.90 2.15
C TYR A 199 7.95 -6.95 1.05
N ILE A 200 8.83 -7.96 1.01
CA ILE A 200 8.81 -9.02 0.00
C ILE A 200 7.55 -9.88 0.15
N HIS A 201 7.16 -10.23 1.39
CA HIS A 201 5.95 -11.02 1.65
C HIS A 201 4.64 -10.28 1.32
N ARG A 202 4.60 -8.95 1.52
CA ARG A 202 3.46 -8.09 1.17
C ARG A 202 3.36 -7.91 -0.34
N SER A 203 4.45 -7.52 -0.99
CA SER A 203 4.48 -7.32 -2.45
C SER A 203 4.27 -8.64 -3.21
N GLY A 204 4.74 -9.77 -2.68
CA GLY A 204 4.48 -11.11 -3.22
C GLY A 204 3.02 -11.60 -3.13
N ARG A 205 2.08 -10.76 -2.67
CA ARG A 205 0.63 -11.02 -2.79
C ARG A 205 0.08 -10.66 -4.17
N THR A 206 0.80 -9.87 -4.95
CA THR A 206 0.50 -9.59 -6.36
C THR A 206 1.50 -10.27 -7.29
N GLY A 207 1.30 -10.18 -8.60
CA GLY A 207 2.22 -10.72 -9.61
C GLY A 207 2.31 -12.25 -9.65
N ARG A 208 1.26 -12.97 -9.26
CA ARG A 208 1.22 -14.44 -9.19
C ARG A 208 0.74 -15.07 -10.51
N ALA A 209 1.06 -16.35 -10.70
CA ALA A 209 0.56 -17.17 -11.81
C ALA A 209 0.80 -16.56 -13.23
N GLY A 210 1.93 -15.88 -13.43
CA GLY A 210 2.29 -15.26 -14.70
C GLY A 210 1.66 -13.86 -14.94
N ASN A 211 0.79 -13.40 -14.04
CA ASN A 211 0.23 -12.05 -14.12
C ASN A 211 1.23 -11.00 -13.62
N THR A 212 1.13 -9.77 -14.15
CA THR A 212 1.90 -8.62 -13.64
C THR A 212 1.16 -7.94 -12.50
N GLY A 213 1.89 -7.56 -11.46
CA GLY A 213 1.36 -6.87 -10.28
C GLY A 213 1.96 -5.49 -10.07
N VAL A 214 1.28 -4.63 -9.32
CA VAL A 214 1.83 -3.34 -8.89
C VAL A 214 1.88 -3.29 -7.36
N ALA A 215 3.04 -2.92 -6.81
CA ALA A 215 3.23 -2.69 -5.39
C ALA A 215 3.70 -1.26 -5.14
N ILE A 216 2.86 -0.46 -4.49
CA ILE A 216 3.12 0.95 -4.18
C ILE A 216 3.43 1.08 -2.70
N LEU A 217 4.56 1.70 -2.38
CA LEU A 217 4.96 2.05 -1.03
C LEU A 217 4.81 3.55 -0.79
N LEU A 218 3.90 3.89 0.11
CA LEU A 218 3.73 5.25 0.61
C LEU A 218 4.73 5.52 1.74
N TYR A 219 5.35 6.69 1.73
CA TYR A 219 6.27 7.09 2.78
C TYR A 219 6.17 8.58 3.09
N GLU A 220 6.36 8.96 4.34
CA GLU A 220 6.53 10.38 4.66
C GLU A 220 7.96 10.81 4.29
N PRO A 221 8.17 12.06 3.83
CA PRO A 221 9.49 12.53 3.41
C PRO A 221 10.61 12.31 4.43
N ARG A 222 10.30 12.37 5.74
CA ARG A 222 11.24 12.06 6.84
C ARG A 222 11.79 10.63 6.85
N TYR A 223 11.12 9.70 6.18
CA TYR A 223 11.52 8.28 6.06
C TYR A 223 12.25 7.98 4.75
N SER A 224 12.71 8.99 4.01
CA SER A 224 13.46 8.80 2.76
C SER A 224 14.67 7.87 2.91
N TYR A 225 15.42 7.98 4.02
CA TYR A 225 16.55 7.09 4.32
C TYR A 225 16.12 5.61 4.45
N SER A 226 14.95 5.36 5.02
CA SER A 226 14.41 4.00 5.14
C SER A 226 14.11 3.37 3.78
N ILE A 227 13.72 4.18 2.79
CA ILE A 227 13.49 3.71 1.42
C ILE A 227 14.80 3.28 0.77
N SER A 228 15.85 4.10 0.86
CA SER A 228 17.17 3.75 0.30
C SER A 228 17.76 2.49 0.95
N ARG A 229 17.55 2.32 2.27
CA ARG A 229 17.94 1.10 2.98
C ARG A 229 17.16 -0.11 2.45
N LEU A 230 15.85 0.02 2.32
CA LEU A 230 14.97 -1.04 1.84
C LEU A 230 15.32 -1.46 0.41
N GLU A 231 15.62 -0.50 -0.47
CA GLU A 231 16.06 -0.74 -1.85
C GLU A 231 17.34 -1.60 -1.89
N ARG A 232 18.35 -1.20 -1.10
CA ARG A 232 19.64 -1.90 -1.01
C ARG A 232 19.51 -3.31 -0.44
N GLU A 233 18.69 -3.48 0.59
CA GLU A 233 18.57 -4.76 1.30
C GLU A 233 17.65 -5.74 0.56
N SER A 234 16.57 -5.26 -0.07
CA SER A 234 15.64 -6.08 -0.87
C SER A 234 16.13 -6.39 -2.28
N GLY A 235 17.05 -5.58 -2.83
CA GLY A 235 17.49 -5.67 -4.22
C GLY A 235 16.44 -5.24 -5.24
N VAL A 236 15.29 -4.72 -4.78
CA VAL A 236 14.25 -4.11 -5.63
C VAL A 236 14.72 -2.76 -6.09
N LYS A 237 14.42 -2.37 -7.34
CA LYS A 237 14.56 -0.98 -7.80
C LYS A 237 13.22 -0.28 -7.70
N PHE A 238 13.14 0.78 -6.91
CA PHE A 238 11.90 1.53 -6.75
C PHE A 238 11.80 2.63 -7.80
N GLU A 239 10.67 2.66 -8.51
CA GLU A 239 10.33 3.80 -9.37
C GLU A 239 9.64 4.88 -8.52
N HIS A 240 10.25 6.06 -8.45
CA HIS A 240 9.68 7.20 -7.76
C HIS A 240 8.59 7.84 -8.62
N ILE A 241 7.37 7.86 -8.10
CA ILE A 241 6.21 8.44 -8.78
C ILE A 241 5.67 9.63 -8.00
N SER A 242 5.12 10.59 -8.73
CA SER A 242 4.34 11.70 -8.16
C SER A 242 2.91 11.24 -7.84
N PRO A 243 2.20 11.93 -6.93
CA PRO A 243 0.78 11.68 -6.72
C PRO A 243 -0.01 11.88 -8.03
N PRO A 244 -0.96 10.97 -8.36
CA PRO A 244 -1.90 11.20 -9.46
C PRO A 244 -2.60 12.55 -9.30
N GLN A 245 -2.63 13.34 -10.36
CA GLN A 245 -3.29 14.64 -10.32
C GLN A 245 -4.80 14.45 -10.47
N PRO A 246 -5.62 15.18 -9.68
CA PRO A 246 -7.07 15.05 -9.75
C PRO A 246 -7.65 15.27 -11.16
N ALA A 247 -7.03 16.13 -11.97
CA ALA A 247 -7.41 16.35 -13.37
C ALA A 247 -7.22 15.10 -14.23
N ASP A 248 -6.05 14.44 -14.16
CA ASP A 248 -5.76 13.22 -14.92
C ASP A 248 -6.68 12.07 -14.51
N VAL A 249 -6.95 11.96 -13.20
CA VAL A 249 -7.87 10.95 -12.66
C VAL A 249 -9.29 11.21 -13.16
N ALA A 250 -9.74 12.47 -13.15
CA ALA A 250 -11.05 12.85 -13.67
C ALA A 250 -11.19 12.59 -15.17
N GLU A 251 -10.14 12.82 -15.96
CA GLU A 251 -10.13 12.50 -17.40
C GLU A 251 -10.26 10.99 -17.64
N SER A 252 -9.47 10.18 -16.93
CA SER A 252 -9.55 8.72 -16.97
C SER A 252 -10.95 8.22 -16.59
N ALA A 253 -11.50 8.73 -15.48
CA ALA A 253 -12.84 8.37 -15.01
C ALA A 253 -13.93 8.81 -15.99
N GLY A 254 -13.77 9.98 -16.65
CA GLY A 254 -14.65 10.45 -17.70
C GLY A 254 -14.67 9.53 -18.92
N SER A 255 -13.50 9.03 -19.33
CA SER A 255 -13.39 8.03 -20.41
C SER A 255 -14.11 6.73 -20.06
N ASP A 256 -13.98 6.24 -18.83
CA ASP A 256 -14.67 5.02 -18.40
C ASP A 256 -16.18 5.22 -18.27
N ALA A 257 -16.62 6.39 -17.79
CA ALA A 257 -18.04 6.77 -17.81
C ALA A 257 -18.59 6.86 -19.24
N ALA A 258 -17.82 7.39 -20.19
CA ALA A 258 -18.22 7.47 -21.59
C ALA A 258 -18.40 6.07 -22.21
N LYS A 259 -17.50 5.13 -21.93
CA LYS A 259 -17.66 3.72 -22.31
C LYS A 259 -18.91 3.11 -21.68
N ALA A 260 -19.15 3.38 -20.40
CA ALA A 260 -20.34 2.89 -19.71
C ALA A 260 -21.63 3.40 -20.36
N ILE A 261 -21.70 4.69 -20.68
CA ILE A 261 -22.85 5.30 -21.38
C ILE A 261 -23.02 4.70 -22.78
N SER A 262 -21.93 4.49 -23.52
CA SER A 262 -21.97 3.92 -24.88
C SER A 262 -22.51 2.49 -24.92
N ASN A 263 -22.44 1.76 -23.80
CA ASN A 263 -22.95 0.40 -23.67
C ASN A 263 -24.41 0.33 -23.21
N ILE A 264 -25.05 1.47 -22.92
CA ILE A 264 -26.47 1.51 -22.52
C ILE A 264 -27.35 1.24 -23.74
N SER A 265 -28.39 0.43 -23.56
CA SER A 265 -29.35 0.13 -24.62
C SER A 265 -30.17 1.36 -25.03
N ASP A 266 -30.34 1.57 -26.34
CA ASP A 266 -31.14 2.65 -26.94
C ASP A 266 -32.61 2.67 -26.47
N SER A 267 -33.10 1.55 -25.93
CA SER A 267 -34.45 1.45 -25.35
C SER A 267 -34.73 2.44 -24.22
N VAL A 268 -33.69 2.96 -23.55
CA VAL A 268 -33.87 3.94 -22.48
C VAL A 268 -34.15 5.35 -23.01
N ILE A 269 -33.80 5.64 -24.26
CA ILE A 269 -33.86 7.00 -24.83
C ILE A 269 -35.26 7.61 -24.71
N PRO A 270 -36.36 6.95 -25.10
CA PRO A 270 -37.70 7.54 -25.03
C PRO A 270 -38.14 7.89 -23.59
N VAL A 271 -37.60 7.18 -22.59
CA VAL A 271 -37.95 7.39 -21.18
C VAL A 271 -37.33 8.68 -20.62
N PHE A 272 -36.12 9.03 -21.07
CA PHE A 272 -35.37 10.19 -20.58
C PHE A 272 -35.40 11.40 -21.53
N GLN A 273 -35.93 11.23 -22.74
CA GLN A 273 -35.88 12.24 -23.79
C GLN A 273 -36.54 13.56 -23.36
N SER A 274 -37.73 13.52 -22.75
CA SER A 274 -38.45 14.74 -22.34
C SER A 274 -37.65 15.56 -21.31
N GLN A 275 -37.02 14.90 -20.33
CA GLN A 275 -36.20 15.55 -19.32
C GLN A 275 -34.90 16.10 -19.92
N ALA A 276 -34.30 15.40 -20.88
CA ALA A 276 -33.10 15.86 -21.58
C ALA A 276 -33.39 17.15 -22.38
N GLU A 277 -34.50 17.19 -23.12
CA GLU A 277 -34.95 18.37 -23.89
C GLU A 277 -35.27 19.57 -22.97
N GLN A 278 -35.91 19.32 -21.83
CA GLN A 278 -36.19 20.35 -20.83
C GLN A 278 -34.89 20.91 -20.23
N LEU A 279 -33.91 20.05 -19.95
CA LEU A 279 -32.62 20.47 -19.40
C LEU A 279 -31.80 21.28 -20.41
N LEU A 280 -31.82 20.89 -21.68
CA LEU A 280 -31.23 21.66 -22.79
C LEU A 280 -31.84 23.06 -22.89
N SER A 281 -33.17 23.15 -22.78
CA SER A 281 -33.89 24.42 -22.92
C SER A 281 -33.72 25.37 -21.72
N SER A 282 -33.62 24.83 -20.51
CA SER A 282 -33.60 25.62 -19.26
C SER A 282 -32.22 26.06 -18.79
N SER A 283 -31.16 25.33 -19.14
CA SER A 283 -29.81 25.58 -18.61
C SER A 283 -29.04 26.69 -19.33
N GLY A 284 -29.38 26.99 -20.59
CA GLY A 284 -28.64 27.93 -21.43
C GLY A 284 -27.24 27.46 -21.84
N LEU A 285 -26.90 26.19 -21.61
CA LEU A 285 -25.61 25.58 -21.95
C LEU A 285 -25.68 24.79 -23.26
N SER A 286 -24.53 24.55 -23.88
CA SER A 286 -24.47 23.68 -25.07
C SER A 286 -24.76 22.22 -24.69
N ALA A 287 -25.21 21.43 -25.68
CA ALA A 287 -25.44 20.00 -25.46
C ALA A 287 -24.16 19.27 -25.03
N VAL A 288 -22.98 19.72 -25.51
CA VAL A 288 -21.68 19.17 -25.15
C VAL A 288 -21.35 19.47 -23.68
N ASP A 289 -21.60 20.69 -23.20
CA ASP A 289 -21.33 21.06 -21.81
C ASP A 289 -22.24 20.32 -20.82
N LEU A 290 -23.51 20.10 -21.20
CA LEU A 290 -24.43 19.29 -20.41
C LEU A 290 -24.02 17.82 -20.39
N LEU A 291 -23.57 17.27 -21.52
CA LEU A 291 -23.06 15.91 -21.58
C LEU A 291 -21.78 15.77 -20.76
N ALA A 292 -20.90 16.77 -20.77
CA ALA A 292 -19.72 16.81 -19.91
C ALA A 292 -20.10 16.82 -18.42
N LYS A 293 -21.10 17.60 -18.02
CA LYS A 293 -21.63 17.58 -16.63
C LYS A 293 -22.29 16.24 -16.28
N ALA A 294 -22.99 15.61 -17.23
CA ALA A 294 -23.59 14.29 -17.04
C ALA A 294 -22.51 13.20 -16.87
N LEU A 295 -21.45 13.24 -17.68
CA LEU A 295 -20.29 12.37 -17.55
C LEU A 295 -19.58 12.57 -16.22
N ALA A 296 -19.33 13.82 -15.82
CA ALA A 296 -18.75 14.15 -14.52
C ALA A 296 -19.61 13.58 -13.39
N LYS A 297 -20.93 13.80 -13.44
CA LYS A 297 -21.87 13.27 -12.46
C LYS A 297 -21.89 11.73 -12.42
N ALA A 298 -21.85 11.07 -13.58
CA ALA A 298 -21.82 9.61 -13.70
C ALA A 298 -20.51 9.03 -13.15
N ALA A 299 -19.39 9.72 -13.35
CA ALA A 299 -18.09 9.40 -12.77
C ALA A 299 -17.99 9.76 -11.27
N GLY A 300 -19.01 10.40 -10.69
CA GLY A 300 -19.04 10.80 -9.27
C GLY A 300 -18.37 12.14 -8.95
N TYR A 301 -18.00 12.92 -9.96
CA TYR A 301 -17.39 14.23 -9.81
C TYR A 301 -18.44 15.34 -9.72
N THR A 302 -18.22 16.26 -8.79
CA THR A 302 -18.95 17.53 -8.69
C THR A 302 -18.06 18.73 -8.92
N ASP A 303 -16.76 18.57 -8.64
CA ASP A 303 -15.72 19.58 -8.81
C ASP A 303 -14.36 18.85 -8.92
N ILE A 304 -13.35 19.53 -9.50
CA ILE A 304 -11.97 19.03 -9.59
C ILE A 304 -11.10 19.88 -8.66
N LYS A 305 -10.76 19.32 -7.50
CA LYS A 305 -9.85 19.97 -6.54
C LYS A 305 -8.41 19.89 -7.02
N GLN A 306 -7.59 20.87 -6.62
CA GLN A 306 -6.14 20.82 -6.86
C GLN A 306 -5.42 20.01 -5.77
N ARG A 307 -4.22 19.49 -6.06
CA ARG A 307 -3.40 18.71 -5.13
C ARG A 307 -1.92 19.09 -5.23
N SER A 308 -1.25 19.11 -4.09
CA SER A 308 0.19 19.33 -4.01
C SER A 308 0.96 18.14 -4.57
N LEU A 309 1.96 18.42 -5.42
CA LEU A 309 2.93 17.43 -5.91
C LEU A 309 3.93 17.01 -4.82
N LEU A 310 4.19 17.88 -3.84
CA LEU A 310 5.18 17.68 -2.79
C LEU A 310 4.65 16.86 -1.61
N SER A 311 3.47 17.20 -1.10
CA SER A 311 2.90 16.64 0.12
C SER A 311 1.64 15.79 -0.11
N SER A 312 1.12 15.76 -1.34
CA SER A 312 -0.14 15.09 -1.73
C SER A 312 -1.40 15.65 -1.06
N ILE A 313 -1.34 16.85 -0.46
CA ILE A 313 -2.48 17.47 0.24
C ILE A 313 -3.43 18.11 -0.77
N GLU A 314 -4.75 17.90 -0.61
CA GLU A 314 -5.80 18.57 -1.41
C GLU A 314 -5.88 20.07 -1.10
N ASN A 315 -6.28 20.86 -2.10
CA ASN A 315 -6.38 22.32 -2.06
C ASN A 315 -5.05 23.02 -1.77
N TYR A 316 -3.94 22.36 -2.06
CA TYR A 316 -2.61 22.95 -2.08
C TYR A 316 -1.99 22.76 -3.45
N VAL A 317 -1.13 23.69 -3.84
CA VAL A 317 -0.36 23.63 -5.09
C VAL A 317 1.11 23.78 -4.76
N THR A 318 1.96 22.98 -5.40
CA THR A 318 3.40 23.08 -5.24
C THR A 318 3.96 24.14 -6.17
N LEU A 319 4.63 25.12 -5.60
CA LEU A 319 5.34 26.17 -6.31
C LEU A 319 6.86 25.95 -6.22
N LEU A 320 7.57 26.32 -7.28
CA LEU A 320 9.02 26.33 -7.36
C LEU A 320 9.53 27.77 -7.26
N LEU A 321 10.24 28.08 -6.19
CA LEU A 321 11.11 29.23 -6.08
C LEU A 321 12.43 28.93 -6.78
N GLN A 322 12.65 29.50 -7.95
CA GLN A 322 13.93 29.41 -8.64
C GLN A 322 14.76 30.66 -8.36
N ALA A 323 15.96 30.49 -7.83
CA ALA A 323 16.91 31.55 -7.60
C ALA A 323 18.08 31.43 -8.58
N GLY A 324 18.55 32.55 -9.14
CA GLY A 324 19.75 32.54 -10.00
C GLY A 324 21.07 32.27 -9.26
N LYS A 325 21.01 31.87 -7.99
CA LYS A 325 22.15 31.57 -7.10
C LYS A 325 21.76 30.43 -6.17
N THR A 326 22.76 29.79 -5.56
CA THR A 326 22.53 28.72 -4.59
C THR A 326 21.73 29.21 -3.38
N ILE A 327 20.80 28.38 -2.94
CA ILE A 327 20.04 28.56 -1.71
C ILE A 327 20.66 27.65 -0.66
N ASP A 328 21.38 28.24 0.27
CA ASP A 328 22.21 27.47 1.22
C ASP A 328 21.39 26.71 2.28
N SER A 329 20.13 27.10 2.51
CA SER A 329 19.24 26.42 3.46
C SER A 329 17.76 26.67 3.20
N PRO A 330 16.88 25.75 3.66
CA PRO A 330 15.43 25.99 3.69
C PRO A 330 15.05 27.27 4.44
N ALA A 331 15.75 27.60 5.53
CA ALA A 331 15.51 28.82 6.30
C ALA A 331 15.83 30.09 5.47
N PHE A 332 16.87 30.03 4.63
CA PHE A 332 17.20 31.12 3.73
C PHE A 332 16.12 31.30 2.65
N ALA A 333 15.66 30.21 2.01
CA ALA A 333 14.52 30.26 1.09
C ALA A 333 13.26 30.83 1.76
N PHE A 334 12.94 30.40 2.99
CA PHE A 334 11.82 30.95 3.74
C PHE A 334 11.99 32.44 4.03
N SER A 335 13.22 32.91 4.29
CA SER A 335 13.51 34.34 4.47
C SER A 335 13.28 35.16 3.20
N ILE A 336 13.52 34.58 2.02
CA ILE A 336 13.22 35.19 0.72
C ILE A 336 11.71 35.31 0.56
N LEU A 337 10.97 34.21 0.80
CA LEU A 337 9.51 34.21 0.75
C LEU A 337 8.91 35.25 1.70
N ARG A 338 9.42 35.36 2.94
CA ARG A 338 8.94 36.32 3.93
C ARG A 338 9.12 37.79 3.52
N ARG A 339 10.13 38.09 2.71
CA ARG A 339 10.39 39.46 2.23
C ARG A 339 9.47 39.87 1.09
N VAL A 340 8.93 38.89 0.36
CA VAL A 340 8.14 39.14 -0.85
C VAL A 340 6.66 38.99 -0.56
N LEU A 341 6.27 37.99 0.23
CA LEU A 341 4.86 37.69 0.49
C LEU A 341 4.29 38.58 1.60
N PRO A 342 3.00 38.98 1.50
CA PRO A 342 2.27 39.57 2.61
C PRO A 342 2.31 38.64 3.84
N ASN A 343 2.45 39.21 5.04
CA ASN A 343 2.53 38.42 6.29
C ASN A 343 1.34 37.47 6.50
N GLU A 344 0.17 37.80 5.94
CA GLU A 344 -1.06 37.02 6.03
C GLU A 344 -0.96 35.68 5.27
N ASN A 345 -0.21 35.65 4.16
CA ASN A 345 -0.12 34.49 3.27
C ASN A 345 1.01 33.51 3.65
N ILE A 346 1.98 33.97 4.44
CA ILE A 346 3.13 33.16 4.89
C ILE A 346 2.71 31.97 5.75
N GLY A 347 1.62 32.10 6.53
CA GLY A 347 1.11 31.02 7.36
C GLY A 347 0.63 29.80 6.55
N GLY A 348 0.29 30.00 5.27
CA GLY A 348 -0.14 28.95 4.35
C GLY A 348 1.02 28.13 3.75
N VAL A 349 2.27 28.61 3.83
CA VAL A 349 3.41 27.93 3.23
C VAL A 349 3.77 26.66 3.99
N LYS A 350 3.81 25.53 3.30
CA LYS A 350 4.12 24.21 3.89
C LYS A 350 5.21 23.48 3.12
N GLY A 351 5.87 22.55 3.84
CA GLY A 351 6.73 21.54 3.23
C GLY A 351 7.99 22.05 2.53
N LEU A 352 8.44 23.28 2.81
CA LEU A 352 9.56 23.90 2.09
C LEU A 352 10.80 23.00 2.07
N SER A 353 11.25 22.66 0.86
CA SER A 353 12.42 21.82 0.60
C SER A 353 13.27 22.42 -0.51
N LEU A 354 14.58 22.23 -0.45
CA LEU A 354 15.48 22.65 -1.53
C LEU A 354 15.36 21.70 -2.73
N THR A 355 15.60 22.24 -3.93
CA THR A 355 15.77 21.43 -5.14
C THR A 355 17.10 20.69 -5.12
N ALA A 356 17.20 19.59 -5.86
CA ALA A 356 18.40 18.74 -5.87
C ALA A 356 19.66 19.46 -6.39
N ASP A 357 19.48 20.45 -7.28
CA ASP A 357 20.54 21.31 -7.81
C ASP A 357 20.93 22.47 -6.87
N GLY A 358 20.19 22.65 -5.77
CA GLY A 358 20.45 23.68 -4.76
C GLY A 358 20.21 25.12 -5.22
N VAL A 359 19.68 25.34 -6.43
CA VAL A 359 19.39 26.68 -6.98
C VAL A 359 17.91 27.07 -6.85
N GLY A 360 17.14 26.31 -6.08
CA GLY A 360 15.74 26.58 -5.85
C GLY A 360 15.18 25.92 -4.59
N ALA A 361 13.92 26.22 -4.32
CA ALA A 361 13.15 25.61 -3.26
C ALA A 361 11.72 25.34 -3.74
N VAL A 362 11.18 24.18 -3.41
CA VAL A 362 9.76 23.84 -3.62
C VAL A 362 9.00 23.97 -2.32
N PHE A 363 7.77 24.45 -2.40
CA PHE A 363 6.89 24.63 -1.24
C PHE A 363 5.43 24.58 -1.66
N ASP A 364 4.56 24.24 -0.73
CA ASP A 364 3.12 24.18 -0.95
C ASP A 364 2.44 25.46 -0.46
N VAL A 365 1.44 25.92 -1.22
CA VAL A 365 0.56 27.03 -0.85
C VAL A 365 -0.92 26.63 -1.04
N PRO A 366 -1.86 27.24 -0.32
CA PRO A 366 -3.28 27.04 -0.57
C PRO A 366 -3.65 27.39 -2.02
N ALA A 367 -4.50 26.58 -2.65
CA ALA A 367 -4.92 26.74 -4.05
C ALA A 367 -5.52 28.14 -4.32
N ASP A 368 -6.30 28.66 -3.37
CA ASP A 368 -6.95 29.97 -3.46
C ASP A 368 -5.93 31.12 -3.49
N ASP A 369 -4.74 30.92 -2.91
CA ASP A 369 -3.71 31.95 -2.79
C ASP A 369 -2.73 31.94 -3.97
N VAL A 370 -2.72 30.91 -4.83
CA VAL A 370 -1.69 30.71 -5.87
C VAL A 370 -1.49 31.95 -6.73
N ASN A 371 -2.58 32.57 -7.20
CA ASN A 371 -2.50 33.76 -8.06
C ASN A 371 -1.84 34.95 -7.33
N ALA A 372 -2.20 35.17 -6.06
CA ALA A 372 -1.58 36.21 -5.25
C ALA A 372 -0.08 35.94 -5.06
N PHE A 373 0.33 34.69 -4.85
CA PHE A 373 1.75 34.32 -4.76
C PHE A 373 2.51 34.56 -6.06
N VAL A 374 1.95 34.16 -7.21
CA VAL A 374 2.59 34.32 -8.52
C VAL A 374 2.68 35.80 -8.91
N GLU A 375 1.61 36.58 -8.75
CA GLU A 375 1.58 38.01 -9.09
C GLU A 375 2.57 38.84 -8.26
N VAL A 376 2.65 38.59 -6.96
CA VAL A 376 3.59 39.31 -6.09
C VAL A 376 5.04 38.99 -6.49
N MET A 377 5.33 37.74 -6.86
CA MET A 377 6.69 37.31 -7.21
C MET A 377 7.14 37.79 -8.59
N LEU A 378 6.22 37.99 -9.54
CA LEU A 378 6.53 38.60 -10.84
C LEU A 378 6.90 40.09 -10.73
N ASN A 379 6.45 40.78 -9.69
CA ASN A 379 6.53 42.24 -9.56
C ASN A 379 7.61 42.74 -8.58
N VAL A 380 8.39 41.85 -7.93
CA VAL A 380 9.43 42.27 -6.97
C VAL A 380 10.84 42.21 -7.60
N PRO A 381 11.45 43.37 -7.92
CA PRO A 381 12.82 43.40 -8.44
C PRO A 381 13.82 43.14 -7.31
N PHE A 382 14.36 41.94 -7.27
CA PHE A 382 15.47 41.63 -6.40
C PHE A 382 16.77 42.20 -6.97
N ARG A 383 17.33 43.22 -6.31
CA ARG A 383 18.60 43.83 -6.74
C ARG A 383 19.80 42.88 -6.78
N ASN A 384 19.78 41.77 -6.04
CA ASN A 384 20.95 40.86 -5.87
C ASN A 384 20.69 39.36 -6.15
N TYR A 385 19.43 38.95 -6.41
CA TYR A 385 19.03 37.56 -6.65
C TYR A 385 17.87 37.53 -7.65
N PRO A 386 18.05 37.28 -8.94
CA PRO A 386 16.89 37.09 -9.81
C PRO A 386 16.13 35.86 -9.31
N VAL A 387 14.91 36.08 -8.82
CA VAL A 387 14.03 35.04 -8.31
C VAL A 387 12.81 34.97 -9.21
N CYS A 388 12.38 33.76 -9.56
CA CYS A 388 11.13 33.51 -10.24
C CYS A 388 10.36 32.44 -9.47
N VAL A 389 9.03 32.55 -9.44
CA VAL A 389 8.17 31.49 -8.92
C VAL A 389 7.38 30.91 -10.06
N LEU A 390 7.49 29.60 -10.23
CA LEU A 390 6.77 28.84 -11.25
C LEU A 390 5.81 27.87 -10.56
N ILE A 391 4.63 27.69 -11.12
CA ILE A 391 3.78 26.56 -10.78
C ILE A 391 4.51 25.32 -11.29
N VAL A 392 4.73 24.34 -10.41
CA VAL A 392 5.30 23.07 -10.85
C VAL A 392 4.22 22.36 -11.66
N PRO A 393 4.45 22.10 -12.96
CA PRO A 393 3.45 21.53 -13.85
C PRO A 393 3.09 20.09 -13.47
#